data_AF-A0AAV8WNH9-F1
#
_entry.id   AF-A0AAV8WNH9-F1
#
_cell.length_a   1.000
_cell.length_b   1.000
_cell.length_c   1.000
_cell.angle_alpha   90.00
_cell.angle_beta   90.00
_cell.angle_gamma   90.00
#
_symmetry.space_group_name_H-M   'P 1'
#
loop_
_entity.id
_entity.type
_entity.pdbx_description
1 polymer ?
#
loop_
_entity_poly.entity_id
_entity_poly.type
_entity_poly.pdbx_seq_one_letter_code
_entity_poly.pdbx_strand_id
1 'polypeptide(L)'
;MIRHYFILLITYLPLEEFISEVYNKLVPNIYVPEPGVMNEVLNQVDLNGAIEYIPKLWSDMTIFDHTNRENLIDSILNIMVYNEPPTDPELRERFSYIGWDIYTKIENQNENRFNKLR
;
A
#
# COMPACT_ATOMS: atom_id res chain seq x y z
N MET A 1 14.29 8.48 -14.67
CA MET A 1 13.41 9.56 -15.18
C MET A 1 11.95 9.38 -14.76
N ILE A 2 11.38 8.17 -14.85
CA ILE A 2 9.96 7.92 -14.55
C ILE A 2 9.58 8.26 -13.10
N ARG A 3 10.41 7.93 -12.11
CA ARG A 3 10.18 8.28 -10.69
C ARG A 3 9.80 9.74 -10.45
N HIS A 4 10.61 10.68 -10.93
CA HIS A 4 10.38 12.12 -10.68
C HIS A 4 9.11 12.61 -11.35
N TYR A 5 8.83 12.13 -12.56
CA TYR A 5 7.59 12.43 -13.26
C TYR A 5 6.37 11.89 -12.50
N PHE A 6 6.44 10.64 -12.02
CA PHE A 6 5.38 10.01 -11.25
C PHE A 6 5.09 10.74 -9.93
N ILE A 7 6.14 11.18 -9.23
CA ILE A 7 6.00 12.01 -8.01
C ILE A 7 5.35 13.35 -8.34
N LEU A 8 5.74 14.03 -9.43
CA LEU A 8 5.08 15.27 -9.82
C LEU A 8 3.59 15.04 -10.08
N LEU A 9 3.23 13.97 -10.78
CA LEU A 9 1.82 13.68 -11.08
C LEU A 9 1.00 13.45 -9.80
N ILE A 10 1.51 12.68 -8.84
CA ILE A 10 0.75 12.44 -7.61
C ILE A 10 0.65 13.68 -6.72
N THR A 11 1.63 14.58 -6.78
CA THR A 11 1.60 15.84 -6.02
C THR A 11 0.62 16.86 -6.62
N TYR A 12 0.44 16.88 -7.94
CA TYR A 12 -0.30 17.95 -8.63
C TYR A 12 -1.65 17.53 -9.22
N LEU A 13 -1.90 16.24 -9.41
CA LEU A 13 -3.21 15.75 -9.85
C LEU A 13 -4.11 15.44 -8.65
N PRO A 14 -5.43 15.62 -8.76
CA PRO A 14 -6.38 15.01 -7.83
C PRO A 14 -6.12 13.51 -7.70
N LEU A 15 -6.25 12.95 -6.49
CA LEU A 15 -5.91 11.54 -6.22
C LEU A 15 -6.67 10.58 -7.15
N GLU A 16 -7.96 10.78 -7.34
CA GLU A 16 -8.80 9.95 -8.21
C GLU A 16 -8.31 9.98 -9.68
N GLU A 17 -7.94 11.17 -10.18
CA GLU A 17 -7.40 11.34 -11.53
C GLU A 17 -6.03 10.64 -11.64
N PHE A 18 -5.16 10.83 -10.65
CA PHE A 18 -3.87 10.14 -10.60
C PHE A 18 -4.04 8.62 -10.62
N ILE A 19 -4.94 8.07 -9.80
CA ILE A 19 -5.16 6.63 -9.72
C ILE A 19 -5.66 6.07 -11.06
N SER A 20 -6.69 6.70 -11.63
CA SER A 20 -7.34 6.25 -12.86
C SER A 20 -6.49 6.45 -14.13
N GLU A 21 -5.89 7.62 -14.27
CA GLU A 21 -5.21 8.02 -15.51
C GLU A 21 -3.72 7.70 -15.52
N VAL A 22 -3.10 7.50 -14.35
CA VAL A 22 -1.65 7.30 -14.23
C VAL A 22 -1.34 5.95 -13.57
N TYR A 23 -1.71 5.77 -12.31
CA TYR A 23 -1.30 4.60 -11.52
C TYR A 23 -1.79 3.31 -12.16
N ASN A 24 -3.08 3.20 -12.48
CA ASN A 24 -3.67 1.98 -13.03
C ASN A 24 -3.19 1.64 -14.44
N LYS A 25 -2.73 2.64 -15.21
CA LYS A 25 -2.19 2.41 -16.56
C LYS A 25 -0.73 1.99 -16.54
N LEU A 26 0.04 2.52 -15.59
CA LEU A 26 1.48 2.27 -15.51
C LEU A 26 1.82 1.08 -14.61
N VAL A 27 1.10 0.90 -13.49
CA VAL A 27 1.37 -0.12 -12.47
C VAL A 27 0.37 -1.27 -12.66
N PRO A 28 0.81 -2.55 -12.69
CA PRO A 28 2.18 -3.02 -12.46
C PRO A 28 3.03 -3.19 -13.74
N ASN A 29 2.44 -3.02 -14.93
CA ASN A 29 3.00 -3.57 -16.17
C ASN A 29 4.13 -2.74 -16.80
N ILE A 30 4.13 -1.42 -16.59
CA ILE A 30 5.07 -0.47 -17.23
C ILE A 30 6.05 0.08 -16.19
N TYR A 31 5.61 0.24 -14.95
CA TYR A 31 6.40 0.82 -13.87
C TYR A 31 6.12 0.12 -12.55
N VAL A 32 7.20 -0.19 -11.83
CA VAL A 32 7.17 -0.67 -10.45
C VAL A 32 7.61 0.48 -9.55
N PRO A 33 6.71 1.07 -8.75
CA PRO A 33 7.08 2.19 -7.88
C PRO A 33 8.10 1.77 -6.82
N GLU A 34 9.16 2.58 -6.64
CA GLU A 34 10.10 2.35 -5.54
C GLU A 34 9.42 2.58 -4.18
N PRO A 35 9.94 2.05 -3.07
CA PRO A 35 9.31 2.18 -1.75
C PRO A 35 8.99 3.62 -1.36
N GLY A 36 9.87 4.58 -1.68
CA GLY A 36 9.61 5.99 -1.38
C GLY A 36 8.47 6.60 -2.21
N VAL A 37 8.25 6.12 -3.43
CA VAL A 37 7.11 6.52 -4.26
C VAL A 37 5.83 5.89 -3.74
N MET A 38 5.87 4.60 -3.37
CA MET A 38 4.71 3.96 -2.72
C MET A 38 4.31 4.68 -1.43
N ASN A 39 5.29 5.11 -0.64
CA ASN A 39 4.99 5.89 0.56
C ASN A 39 4.27 7.20 0.25
N GLU A 40 4.68 7.90 -0.81
CA GLU A 40 3.97 9.11 -1.25
C GLU A 40 2.53 8.78 -1.70
N VAL A 41 2.33 7.65 -2.40
CA VAL A 41 0.98 7.19 -2.78
C VAL A 41 0.11 6.95 -1.55
N LEU A 42 0.64 6.24 -0.55
CA LEU A 42 -0.06 5.98 0.70
C LEU A 42 -0.38 7.27 1.46
N ASN A 43 0.56 8.22 1.52
CA ASN A 43 0.34 9.52 2.15
C ASN A 43 -0.81 10.27 1.48
N GLN A 44 -0.86 10.31 0.14
CA GLN A 44 -1.94 10.98 -0.58
C GLN A 44 -3.29 10.27 -0.36
N VAL A 45 -3.30 8.94 -0.29
CA VAL A 45 -4.51 8.19 0.07
C VAL A 45 -5.01 8.56 1.46
N ASP A 46 -4.12 8.63 2.45
CA ASP A 46 -4.46 8.99 3.83
C ASP A 46 -5.03 10.41 3.91
N LEU A 47 -4.35 11.38 3.27
CA LEU A 47 -4.77 12.78 3.25
C LEU A 47 -6.16 12.99 2.63
N ASN A 48 -6.55 12.13 1.70
CA ASN A 48 -7.86 12.18 1.04
C ASN A 48 -8.89 11.27 1.69
N GLY A 49 -8.50 10.47 2.70
CA GLY A 49 -9.37 9.46 3.32
C GLY A 49 -9.87 8.39 2.34
N ALA A 50 -9.15 8.15 1.24
CA ALA A 50 -9.57 7.31 0.12
C ALA A 50 -9.24 5.82 0.37
N ILE A 51 -9.77 5.29 1.46
CA ILE A 51 -9.51 3.95 1.99
C ILE A 51 -9.84 2.82 0.99
N GLU A 52 -10.68 3.07 0.00
CA GLU A 52 -11.05 2.14 -1.07
C GLU A 52 -9.86 1.69 -1.92
N TYR A 53 -8.77 2.48 -1.98
CA TYR A 53 -7.58 2.14 -2.75
C TYR A 53 -6.62 1.21 -2.01
N ILE A 54 -6.77 1.07 -0.68
CA ILE A 54 -5.85 0.29 0.16
C ILE A 54 -5.71 -1.19 -0.27
N PRO A 55 -6.79 -1.93 -0.61
CA PRO A 55 -6.65 -3.32 -1.02
C PRO A 55 -5.82 -3.49 -2.29
N LYS A 56 -5.95 -2.55 -3.25
CA LYS A 56 -5.15 -2.58 -4.47
C LYS A 56 -3.68 -2.28 -4.16
N LEU A 57 -3.42 -1.24 -3.37
CA LEU A 57 -2.05 -0.86 -3.01
C LEU A 57 -1.34 -1.94 -2.20
N TRP A 58 -2.04 -2.62 -1.29
CA TRP A 58 -1.51 -3.79 -0.58
C TRP A 58 -1.14 -4.94 -1.52
N SER A 59 -2.02 -5.24 -2.49
CA SER A 59 -1.76 -6.27 -3.49
C SER A 59 -0.52 -5.94 -4.32
N ASP A 60 -0.41 -4.71 -4.82
CA ASP A 60 0.74 -4.24 -5.57
C ASP A 60 2.02 -4.30 -4.72
N MET A 61 1.98 -3.85 -3.46
CA MET A 61 3.11 -3.96 -2.52
C MET A 61 3.55 -5.41 -2.28
N THR A 62 2.61 -6.34 -2.22
CA THR A 62 2.90 -7.78 -2.07
C THR A 62 3.57 -8.34 -3.33
N ILE A 63 3.10 -7.95 -4.51
CA ILE A 63 3.70 -8.35 -5.81
C ILE A 63 5.13 -7.81 -5.93
N PHE A 64 5.39 -6.60 -5.42
CA PHE A 64 6.69 -5.95 -5.53
C PHE A 64 7.66 -6.26 -4.37
N ASP A 65 7.30 -7.19 -3.47
CA ASP A 65 8.07 -7.55 -2.27
C ASP A 65 8.39 -6.36 -1.34
N HIS A 66 7.49 -5.37 -1.30
CA HIS A 66 7.58 -4.23 -0.38
C HIS A 66 7.09 -4.57 1.03
N THR A 67 6.52 -5.76 1.24
CA THR A 67 5.96 -6.21 2.53
C THR A 67 7.01 -6.54 3.60
N ASN A 68 8.31 -6.39 3.30
CA ASN A 68 9.38 -6.47 4.31
C ASN A 68 9.77 -5.08 4.85
N ARG A 69 9.15 -4.01 4.36
CA ARG A 69 9.40 -2.62 4.77
C ARG A 69 8.40 -2.22 5.84
N GLU A 70 8.84 -2.26 7.11
CA GLU A 70 8.01 -1.91 8.27
C GLU A 70 7.28 -0.57 8.08
N ASN A 71 7.99 0.46 7.59
CA ASN A 71 7.40 1.78 7.36
C ASN A 71 6.19 1.78 6.39
N LEU A 72 6.18 0.91 5.37
CA LEU A 72 5.04 0.84 4.45
C LEU A 72 3.88 0.04 5.03
N ILE A 73 4.18 -0.99 5.84
CA ILE A 73 3.17 -1.74 6.58
C ILE A 73 2.50 -0.82 7.60
N ASP A 74 3.29 -0.05 8.35
CA ASP A 74 2.81 0.92 9.32
C ASP A 74 1.89 1.95 8.66
N SER A 75 2.27 2.48 7.48
CA SER A 75 1.41 3.40 6.73
C SER A 75 0.07 2.76 6.35
N ILE A 76 0.04 1.51 5.87
CA ILE A 76 -1.21 0.80 5.57
C ILE A 76 -2.08 0.65 6.82
N LEU A 77 -1.51 0.17 7.92
CA LEU A 77 -2.23 -0.02 9.18
C LEU A 77 -2.77 1.30 9.75
N ASN A 78 -1.97 2.35 9.69
CA ASN A 78 -2.38 3.69 10.12
C ASN A 78 -3.57 4.18 9.31
N ILE A 79 -3.55 4.04 7.98
CA ILE A 79 -4.68 4.44 7.13
C ILE A 79 -5.93 3.64 7.52
N MET A 80 -5.80 2.33 7.74
CA MET A 80 -6.92 1.47 8.12
C MET A 80 -7.53 1.81 9.49
N VAL A 81 -6.75 2.35 10.42
CA VAL A 81 -7.17 2.63 11.81
C VAL A 81 -7.66 4.07 12.00
N TYR A 82 -6.98 5.04 11.38
CA TYR A 82 -7.27 6.46 11.60
C TYR A 82 -8.40 7.00 10.72
N ASN A 83 -8.75 6.31 9.64
CA ASN A 83 -9.89 6.66 8.81
C ASN A 83 -11.18 5.99 9.32
N GLU A 84 -12.33 6.52 8.91
CA GLU A 84 -13.60 5.92 9.27
C GLU A 84 -13.68 4.46 8.80
N PRO A 85 -14.20 3.53 9.62
CA PRO A 85 -14.33 2.14 9.22
C PRO A 85 -15.14 2.02 7.93
N PRO A 86 -14.74 1.14 6.99
CA PRO A 86 -15.49 0.91 5.78
C PRO A 86 -16.96 0.58 6.08
N THR A 87 -17.88 1.35 5.51
CA THR A 87 -19.33 1.06 5.60
C THR A 87 -19.67 -0.13 4.70
N ASP A 88 -19.04 -0.19 3.53
CA ASP A 88 -19.11 -1.29 2.57
C ASP A 88 -18.62 -2.62 3.18
N PRO A 89 -19.49 -3.66 3.22
CA PRO A 89 -19.10 -5.00 3.68
C PRO A 89 -17.93 -5.61 2.92
N GLU A 90 -17.83 -5.39 1.61
CA GLU A 90 -16.76 -6.00 0.81
C GLU A 90 -15.41 -5.37 1.16
N LEU A 91 -15.33 -4.04 1.23
CA LEU A 91 -14.12 -3.35 1.64
C LEU A 91 -13.71 -3.73 3.08
N ARG A 92 -14.67 -3.89 3.99
CA ARG A 92 -14.40 -4.37 5.36
C ARG A 92 -13.81 -5.78 5.39
N GLU A 93 -14.33 -6.70 4.59
CA GLU A 93 -13.78 -8.05 4.47
C GLU A 93 -12.34 -8.03 3.93
N ARG A 94 -12.07 -7.20 2.90
CA ARG A 94 -10.72 -7.00 2.38
C ARG A 94 -9.77 -6.45 3.45
N PHE A 95 -10.24 -5.53 4.30
CA PHE A 95 -9.46 -4.99 5.41
C PHE A 95 -9.12 -6.09 6.43
N SER A 96 -10.08 -6.96 6.76
CA SER A 96 -9.82 -8.12 7.62
C SER A 96 -8.76 -9.06 7.03
N TYR A 97 -8.82 -9.31 5.72
CA TYR A 97 -7.81 -10.11 5.02
C TYR A 97 -6.42 -9.47 5.09
N ILE A 98 -6.30 -8.17 4.84
CA ILE A 98 -5.02 -7.44 4.87
C ILE A 98 -4.42 -7.51 6.28
N GLY A 99 -5.21 -7.25 7.32
CA GLY A 99 -4.75 -7.34 8.70
C GLY A 99 -4.24 -8.74 9.05
N TRP A 100 -4.95 -9.78 8.61
CA TRP A 100 -4.54 -11.17 8.80
C TRP A 100 -3.26 -11.54 8.04
N ASP A 101 -3.13 -11.07 6.80
CA ASP A 101 -1.94 -11.30 5.96
C ASP A 101 -0.70 -10.62 6.54
N ILE A 102 -0.83 -9.38 7.04
CA ILE A 102 0.26 -8.67 7.75
C ILE A 102 0.70 -9.47 8.98
N TYR A 103 -0.24 -9.87 9.84
CA TYR A 103 0.06 -10.66 11.04
C TYR A 103 0.82 -11.94 10.69
N THR A 104 0.31 -12.69 9.71
CA THR A 104 0.92 -13.95 9.25
C THR A 104 2.34 -13.75 8.73
N LYS A 105 2.58 -12.67 7.97
CA LYS A 105 3.92 -12.33 7.46
C LYS A 105 4.90 -12.01 8.58
N ILE A 106 4.48 -11.26 9.60
CA ILE A 106 5.32 -10.90 10.76
C ILE A 106 5.68 -12.15 11.57
N GLU A 107 4.71 -13.00 11.86
CA GLU A 107 4.94 -14.25 12.60
C GLU A 107 5.93 -15.16 11.87
N ASN A 108 5.74 -15.35 10.55
CA ASN A 108 6.66 -16.13 9.73
C ASN A 108 8.08 -15.52 9.68
N GLN A 109 8.22 -14.19 9.68
CA GLN A 109 9.53 -13.54 9.75
C GLN A 109 10.23 -13.80 11.10
N ASN A 110 9.47 -13.78 12.19
CA ASN A 110 9.98 -14.07 13.53
C ASN A 110 10.49 -15.50 13.63
N GLU A 111 9.71 -16.49 13.19
CA GLU A 111 10.13 -17.91 13.16
C GLU A 111 11.44 -18.11 12.36
N ASN A 112 11.55 -17.47 11.20
CA ASN A 112 12.76 -17.53 10.37
C ASN A 112 13.98 -16.88 11.04
N ARG A 113 13.80 -15.81 11.81
CA ARG A 113 14.89 -15.19 12.59
C ARG A 113 15.36 -16.11 13.71
N PHE A 114 14.44 -16.77 14.43
CA PHE A 114 14.79 -17.73 15.48
C PHE A 114 15.54 -18.95 14.94
N ASN A 115 15.13 -19.49 13.79
CA ASN A 115 15.78 -20.67 13.19
C ASN A 115 17.20 -20.38 12.68
N LYS A 116 17.55 -19.14 12.33
CA LYS A 116 18.92 -18.76 11.91
C LYS A 116 19.91 -18.56 13.07
N LEU A 117 19.42 -18.50 14.31
CA LEU A 117 20.23 -18.30 15.51
C LEU A 117 20.58 -19.62 16.23
N ARG A 118 20.05 -20.75 15.76
CA ARG A 118 20.39 -22.12 16.17
C ARG A 118 21.34 -22.78 15.17
#